data_AF-A0A3D0V2E5-F1
#
_entry.id   AF-A0A3D0V2E5-F1
#
_cell.length_a   1.000
_cell.length_b   1.000
_cell.length_c   1.000
_cell.angle_alpha   90.00
_cell.angle_beta   90.00
_cell.angle_gamma   90.00
#
_symmetry.space_group_name_H-M   'P 1'
#
loop_
_entity.id
_entity.type
_entity.pdbx_description
1 polymer ?
#
loop_
_entity_poly.entity_id
_entity_poly.type
_entity_poly.pdbx_seq_one_letter_code
_entity_poly.pdbx_strand_id
1 'polypeptide(L)' 'ALDKLEGFASIFGADFYGLPHNTETITLKKQDWVVPDSYPFANTTVVPFMAGKTIGWKLVS' A
#
# COMPACT_ATOMS: atom_id res chain seq x y z
N ALA A 1 -7.27 -16.02 -0.56
CA ALA A 1 -5.97 -15.39 -0.87
C ALA A 1 -5.71 -14.14 -0.03
N LEU A 2 -6.67 -13.21 0.08
CA LEU A 2 -6.50 -11.97 0.90
C LEU A 2 -6.26 -12.23 2.38
N ASP A 3 -6.74 -13.36 2.91
CA ASP A 3 -6.46 -13.88 4.25
C ASP A 3 -4.97 -14.07 4.55
N LYS A 4 -4.12 -14.19 3.53
CA LYS A 4 -2.66 -14.35 3.66
C LYS A 4 -1.89 -13.04 3.54
N LEU A 5 -2.57 -11.92 3.28
CA LEU A 5 -1.93 -10.63 3.01
C LEU A 5 -1.14 -10.11 4.21
N GLU A 6 -1.68 -10.24 5.42
CA GLU A 6 -1.02 -9.78 6.65
C GLU A 6 0.32 -10.49 6.87
N GLY A 7 0.33 -11.83 6.77
CA GLY A 7 1.57 -12.61 6.85
C GLY A 7 2.65 -12.09 5.89
N PHE A 8 2.26 -11.90 4.63
CA PHE A 8 3.16 -11.43 3.56
C PHE A 8 3.65 -9.99 3.78
N ALA A 9 2.77 -9.06 4.15
CA ALA A 9 3.04 -7.63 4.13
C ALA A 9 3.60 -7.08 5.45
N SER A 10 3.36 -7.74 6.59
CA SER A 10 3.75 -7.19 7.91
C SER A 10 4.49 -8.16 8.83
N ILE A 11 4.33 -9.49 8.68
CA ILE A 11 4.87 -10.46 9.65
C ILE A 11 6.19 -11.07 9.16
N PHE A 12 6.19 -11.75 8.02
CA PHE A 12 7.31 -12.63 7.64
C PHE A 12 8.64 -11.88 7.41
N GLY A 13 8.57 -10.62 6.96
CA GLY A 13 9.76 -9.78 6.84
C GLY A 13 10.37 -9.45 8.21
N ALA A 14 9.55 -9.00 9.16
CA ALA A 14 10.02 -8.66 10.51
C ALA A 14 10.63 -9.88 11.20
N ASP A 15 9.98 -11.05 11.09
CA ASP A 15 10.51 -12.31 11.62
C ASP A 15 11.88 -12.66 11.03
N PHE A 16 12.00 -12.57 9.70
CA PHE A 16 13.24 -12.89 8.99
C PHE A 16 14.40 -11.98 9.41
N TYR A 17 14.13 -10.69 9.61
CA TYR A 17 15.13 -9.71 9.99
C TYR A 17 15.33 -9.57 11.50
N GLY A 18 14.56 -10.29 12.33
CA GLY A 18 14.62 -10.18 13.79
C GLY A 18 14.18 -8.81 14.31
N LEU A 19 13.26 -8.14 13.62
CA LEU A 19 12.71 -6.84 13.99
C LEU A 19 11.37 -7.00 14.74
N PRO A 20 11.00 -6.06 15.62
CA PRO A 20 9.70 -6.09 16.28
C PRO A 20 8.56 -5.94 15.26
N HIS A 21 7.42 -6.57 15.56
CA HIS A 21 6.22 -6.41 14.76
C HIS A 21 5.61 -5.02 14.98
N ASN A 22 4.99 -4.48 13.93
CA ASN A 22 4.19 -3.26 14.05
C ASN A 22 3.01 -3.51 14.99
N THR A 23 2.70 -2.54 15.85
CA THR A 23 1.55 -2.58 16.77
C THR A 23 0.33 -1.83 16.23
N GLU A 24 0.53 -1.04 15.18
CA GLU A 24 -0.53 -0.28 14.51
C GLU A 24 -1.28 -1.16 13.50
N THR A 25 -2.52 -0.78 13.24
CA THR A 25 -3.38 -1.43 12.24
C THR A 25 -3.77 -0.42 11.19
N ILE A 26 -3.74 -0.85 9.93
CA ILE A 26 -4.30 -0.10 8.81
C ILE A 26 -5.50 -0.84 8.21
N THR A 27 -6.38 -0.10 7.54
CA THR A 27 -7.58 -0.66 6.91
C THR A 27 -7.56 -0.40 5.41
N LEU A 28 -7.67 -1.48 4.63
CA LEU A 28 -7.95 -1.42 3.20
C LEU A 28 -9.45 -1.63 2.97
N LYS A 29 -10.09 -0.68 2.29
CA LYS A 29 -11.47 -0.80 1.86
C LYS A 29 -11.54 -1.21 0.39
N LYS A 30 -12.37 -2.21 0.08
CA LYS A 30 -12.70 -2.57 -1.30
C LYS A 30 -13.52 -1.44 -1.92
N GLN A 31 -12.84 -0.56 -2.63
CA GLN A 31 -13.40 0.67 -3.19
C GLN A 31 -12.57 1.06 -4.41
N ASP A 32 -13.25 1.19 -5.54
CA ASP A 32 -12.62 1.66 -6.77
C ASP A 32 -12.14 3.10 -6.60
N TRP A 33 -10.92 3.36 -7.07
CA TRP A 33 -10.37 4.71 -7.17
C TRP A 33 -9.36 4.79 -8.30
N VAL A 34 -9.19 5.99 -8.84
CA VAL A 34 -8.24 6.27 -9.92
C VAL A 34 -6.91 6.68 -9.30
N VAL A 35 -5.83 6.01 -9.70
CA VAL A 35 -4.46 6.39 -9.34
C VAL A 35 -4.14 7.73 -10.04
N PRO A 36 -3.71 8.78 -9.31
CA PRO A 36 -3.35 10.05 -9.92
C PRO A 36 -2.30 9.91 -11.02
N ASP A 37 -2.39 10.75 -12.05
CA ASP A 37 -1.44 10.71 -13.18
C ASP A 37 -0.01 11.11 -12.77
N SER A 38 0.10 11.97 -11.76
CA SER A 38 1.39 12.38 -11.20
C SER A 38 1.26 12.89 -9.78
N TYR A 39 2.38 12.91 -9.06
CA TYR A 39 2.55 13.58 -7.79
C TYR A 39 3.67 14.62 -7.88
N PRO A 40 3.58 15.74 -7.14
CA PRO A 40 4.69 16.68 -7.01
C PRO A 40 5.84 16.02 -6.25
N PHE A 41 7.07 16.21 -6.72
CA PHE A 41 8.28 15.72 -6.06
C PHE A 41 9.38 16.77 -6.14
N ALA A 42 9.55 17.53 -5.06
CA ALA A 42 10.40 18.72 -5.04
C ALA A 42 10.09 19.67 -6.22
N ASN A 43 11.07 19.93 -7.08
CA ASN A 43 10.92 20.80 -8.26
C ASN A 43 10.50 20.04 -9.53
N THR A 44 10.11 18.77 -9.41
CA THR A 44 9.70 17.91 -10.53
C THR A 44 8.40 17.18 -10.22
N THR A 45 8.00 16.28 -11.11
CA THR A 45 6.85 15.39 -10.94
C THR A 45 7.30 13.93 -11.04
N VAL A 46 6.59 13.05 -10.32
CA VAL A 46 6.76 11.60 -10.44
C VAL A 46 5.47 10.98 -10.96
N VAL A 47 5.61 10.08 -11.94
CA VAL A 47 4.50 9.29 -12.45
C VAL A 47 4.43 7.99 -11.65
N PRO A 48 3.37 7.74 -10.86
CA PRO A 48 3.26 6.53 -10.05
C PRO A 48 3.00 5.30 -10.93
N PHE A 49 3.31 4.12 -10.38
CA PHE A 49 2.87 2.87 -11.02
C PHE A 49 1.34 2.85 -11.13
N MET A 50 0.83 2.41 -12.28
CA MET A 50 -0.61 2.38 -12.60
C MET A 50 -1.28 3.77 -12.70
N ALA A 51 -0.53 4.85 -12.94
CA ALA A 51 -1.08 6.19 -13.23
C ALA A 51 -2.28 6.16 -14.20
N GLY A 52 -3.34 6.89 -13.86
CA GLY A 52 -4.58 7.01 -14.63
C GLY A 52 -5.48 5.78 -14.63
N LYS A 53 -5.05 4.66 -14.03
CA LYS A 53 -5.85 3.42 -13.97
C LYS A 53 -6.73 3.40 -12.72
N THR A 54 -7.87 2.73 -12.85
CA THR A 54 -8.74 2.40 -11.73
C THR A 54 -8.27 1.12 -11.05
N ILE A 55 -8.15 1.14 -9.72
CA ILE A 55 -7.83 -0.03 -8.89
C ILE A 55 -8.86 -0.17 -7.76
N GLY A 56 -9.07 -1.41 -7.28
CA GLY A 56 -10.24 -1.75 -6.45
C GLY A 56 -10.06 -1.72 -4.93
N TRP A 57 -8.89 -1.32 -4.42
CA TRP A 57 -8.63 -1.25 -2.98
C TRP A 57 -7.99 0.09 -2.63
N LYS A 58 -8.50 0.73 -1.58
CA LYS A 58 -8.01 2.01 -1.09
C LYS A 58 -7.68 1.92 0.40
N LEU A 59 -6.53 2.47 0.78
CA LEU A 59 -6.18 2.70 2.18
C LEU A 59 -7.09 3.79 2.77
N VAL A 60 -7.69 3.53 3.93
CA VAL A 60 -8.64 4.47 4.56
C VAL A 60 -8.26 4.89 5.99
N SER A 61 -7.40 4.13 6.66
CA SER A 61 -6.82 4.44 7.97
C SER A 61 -5.51 3.70 8.12
#